data_AF-A0AB37DBR1-F1
#
_entry.id   AF-A0AB37DBR1-F1
#
_cell.length_a   1.000
_cell.length_b   1.000
_cell.length_c   1.000
_cell.angle_alpha   90.00
_cell.angle_beta   90.00
_cell.angle_gamma   90.00
#
_symmetry.space_group_name_H-M   'P 1'
#
loop_
_entity.id
_entity.type
_entity.pdbx_description
1 polymer ?
#
loop_
_entity_poly.entity_id
_entity_poly.type
_entity_poly.pdbx_seq_one_letter_code
_entity_poly.pdbx_strand_id
1 'polypeptide(L)'
;MKKRMLEKYTSLYDKVPSWLMIMLSCFIAFGYFLISGFLSGIVVGIPMAIVLSFLVLNGNIQFQDTHSIYYKIFSTLYFQLGAFAFTALAIFFWVKVVEKRPIRTLGFFKGHIWLNLLKGWGFGTLLLLVSFLGTYLLGGLEFVKVDFSQKTLLYILSLIPFWFIQGGTEELVTRGWLLQTVTNRLNLSWGIAISSSLFSMLHLGNQGVTALSLISIVLVGVLMALYMLKTDNIWGVAALHGAWNFAQGNLVGVSVSGQNAGGSLLHFQARSGVPDWLSGGAFGLEGNIVTCVVLVVGIIILRLQLKKENF
;
A
#
# COMPACT_ATOMS: atom_id res chain seq x y z
N MET A 1 8.45 26.94 2.63
CA MET A 1 7.31 27.19 1.70
C MET A 1 6.11 26.35 2.11
N LYS A 2 4.87 26.87 2.03
CA LYS A 2 3.67 26.06 2.23
C LYS A 2 3.52 25.08 1.06
N LYS A 3 3.38 23.78 1.35
CA LYS A 3 3.25 22.73 0.32
C LYS A 3 1.85 22.79 -0.31
N ARG A 4 1.74 22.59 -1.63
CA ARG A 4 0.48 22.77 -2.37
C ARG A 4 -0.57 21.77 -1.88
N MET A 5 -0.17 20.55 -1.55
CA MET A 5 -1.08 19.54 -1.00
C MET A 5 -1.72 19.92 0.35
N LEU A 6 -1.14 20.88 1.08
CA LEU A 6 -1.61 21.36 2.39
C LEU A 6 -2.38 22.68 2.27
N GLU A 7 -2.70 23.11 1.05
CA GLU A 7 -3.63 24.21 0.86
C GLU A 7 -5.06 23.74 1.17
N LYS A 8 -5.84 24.61 1.81
CA LYS A 8 -7.23 24.30 2.13
C LYS A 8 -8.08 24.41 0.87
N TYR A 9 -8.71 23.31 0.46
CA TYR A 9 -9.49 23.23 -0.79
C TYR A 9 -11.00 23.05 -0.58
N THR A 10 -11.47 22.85 0.66
CA THR A 10 -12.90 22.71 0.97
C THR A 10 -13.23 23.34 2.32
N SER A 11 -14.42 23.93 2.42
CA SER A 11 -15.01 24.45 3.65
C SER A 11 -16.03 23.51 4.28
N LEU A 12 -16.30 22.35 3.66
CA LEU A 12 -17.32 21.38 4.09
C LEU A 12 -17.21 21.04 5.59
N TYR A 13 -15.97 20.89 6.07
CA TYR A 13 -15.70 20.48 7.43
C TYR A 13 -15.73 21.63 8.45
N ASP A 14 -15.89 22.89 8.02
CA ASP A 14 -15.61 24.08 8.84
C ASP A 14 -16.50 24.20 10.08
N LYS A 15 -17.72 23.69 10.00
CA LYS A 15 -18.71 23.76 11.08
C LYS A 15 -18.64 22.56 12.04
N VAL A 16 -17.79 21.57 11.77
CA VAL A 16 -17.68 20.34 12.56
C VAL A 16 -16.55 20.50 13.59
N PRO A 17 -16.77 20.16 14.89
CA PRO A 17 -15.71 20.14 15.90
C PRO A 17 -14.54 19.26 15.46
N SER A 18 -13.30 19.68 15.76
CA SER A 18 -12.10 19.00 15.24
C SER A 18 -12.03 17.51 15.60
N TRP A 19 -12.37 17.13 16.83
CA TRP A 19 -12.35 15.72 17.27
C TRP A 19 -13.31 14.85 16.44
N LEU A 20 -14.53 15.34 16.20
CA LEU A 20 -15.56 14.63 15.45
C LEU A 20 -15.15 14.50 13.98
N MET A 21 -14.60 15.58 13.42
CA MET A 21 -14.09 15.60 12.05
C MET A 21 -12.99 14.57 11.83
N ILE A 22 -12.05 14.45 12.78
CA ILE A 22 -10.94 13.48 12.70
C ILE A 22 -11.50 12.05 12.77
N MET A 23 -12.37 11.77 13.74
CA MET A 23 -12.98 10.46 13.90
C MET A 23 -13.77 10.05 12.65
N LEU A 24 -14.60 10.95 12.12
CA LEU A 24 -15.33 10.73 10.88
C LEU A 24 -14.39 10.54 9.69
N SER A 25 -13.28 11.27 9.62
CA SER A 25 -12.31 11.12 8.54
C SER A 25 -11.62 9.76 8.58
N CYS A 26 -11.23 9.28 9.75
CA CYS A 26 -10.70 7.92 9.92
C CYS A 26 -11.73 6.86 9.53
N PHE A 27 -13.00 7.05 9.94
CA PHE A 27 -14.08 6.14 9.58
C PHE A 27 -14.36 6.13 8.07
N ILE A 28 -14.36 7.28 7.42
CA ILE A 28 -14.53 7.40 5.96
C ILE A 28 -13.36 6.73 5.24
N ALA A 29 -12.11 6.95 5.69
CA ALA A 29 -10.94 6.30 5.12
C ALA A 29 -11.03 4.77 5.20
N PHE A 30 -11.44 4.23 6.36
CA PHE A 30 -11.71 2.80 6.52
C PHE A 30 -12.86 2.32 5.63
N GLY A 31 -13.94 3.12 5.56
CA GLY A 31 -15.11 2.86 4.73
C GLY A 31 -14.79 2.76 3.24
N TYR A 32 -13.82 3.54 2.72
CA TYR A 32 -13.39 3.40 1.33
C TYR A 32 -12.89 1.98 1.03
N PHE A 33 -12.06 1.38 1.90
CA PHE A 33 -11.54 0.03 1.68
C PHE A 33 -12.65 -1.02 1.78
N LEU A 34 -13.53 -0.93 2.77
CA LEU A 34 -14.61 -1.89 2.96
C LEU A 34 -15.65 -1.86 1.83
N ILE A 35 -16.17 -0.66 1.53
CA ILE A 35 -17.23 -0.50 0.52
C ILE A 35 -16.69 -0.88 -0.85
N SER A 36 -15.46 -0.47 -1.18
CA SER A 36 -14.87 -0.80 -2.47
C SER A 36 -14.49 -2.27 -2.60
N GLY A 37 -14.09 -2.93 -1.52
CA GLY A 37 -13.91 -4.39 -1.50
C GLY A 37 -15.22 -5.11 -1.84
N PHE A 38 -16.33 -4.72 -1.19
CA PHE A 38 -17.65 -5.27 -1.48
C PHE A 38 -18.11 -4.99 -2.92
N LEU A 39 -17.92 -3.76 -3.40
CA LEU A 39 -18.25 -3.38 -4.78
C LEU A 39 -17.43 -4.17 -5.81
N SER A 40 -16.13 -4.38 -5.57
CA SER A 40 -15.29 -5.20 -6.45
C SER A 40 -15.80 -6.65 -6.53
N GLY A 41 -16.26 -7.19 -5.39
CA GLY A 41 -16.89 -8.50 -5.28
C GLY A 41 -18.14 -8.63 -6.14
N ILE A 42 -19.03 -7.63 -6.09
CA ILE A 42 -20.25 -7.60 -6.91
C ILE A 42 -19.92 -7.45 -8.39
N VAL A 43 -19.07 -6.47 -8.75
CA VAL A 43 -18.79 -6.11 -10.14
C VAL A 43 -18.11 -7.25 -10.89
N VAL A 44 -17.25 -8.02 -10.23
CA VAL A 44 -16.60 -9.20 -10.84
C VAL A 44 -17.44 -10.47 -10.64
N GLY A 45 -18.05 -10.63 -9.48
CA GLY A 45 -18.78 -11.84 -9.10
C GLY A 45 -20.04 -12.07 -9.94
N ILE A 46 -20.83 -11.02 -10.22
CA ILE A 46 -22.08 -11.16 -11.00
C ILE A 46 -21.81 -11.61 -12.45
N PRO A 47 -20.95 -10.93 -13.24
CA PRO A 47 -20.63 -11.40 -14.58
C PRO A 47 -20.05 -12.82 -14.58
N MET A 48 -19.21 -13.13 -13.59
CA MET A 48 -18.64 -14.47 -13.45
C MET A 48 -19.71 -15.53 -13.17
N ALA A 49 -20.73 -15.22 -12.36
CA ALA A 49 -21.87 -16.10 -12.12
C ALA A 49 -22.61 -16.45 -13.41
N ILE A 50 -22.84 -15.44 -14.24
CA ILE A 50 -23.53 -15.59 -15.52
C ILE A 50 -22.70 -16.49 -16.45
N VAL A 51 -21.39 -16.21 -16.58
CA VAL A 51 -20.49 -17.00 -17.42
C VAL A 51 -20.39 -18.45 -16.93
N LEU A 52 -20.19 -18.67 -15.63
CA LEU A 52 -20.11 -20.02 -15.07
C LEU A 52 -21.43 -20.79 -15.22
N SER A 53 -22.57 -20.13 -15.03
CA SER A 53 -23.88 -20.75 -15.26
C SER A 53 -24.03 -21.20 -16.70
N PHE A 54 -23.62 -20.37 -17.68
CA PHE A 54 -23.64 -20.75 -19.09
C PHE A 54 -22.70 -21.93 -19.41
N LEU A 55 -21.51 -21.96 -18.80
CA LEU A 55 -20.57 -23.07 -18.99
C LEU A 55 -21.08 -24.37 -18.36
N VAL A 56 -21.76 -24.31 -17.21
CA VAL A 56 -22.43 -25.47 -16.60
C VAL A 56 -23.56 -25.97 -17.50
N LEU A 57 -24.41 -25.07 -18.00
CA LEU A 57 -25.53 -25.44 -18.87
C LEU A 57 -25.09 -26.10 -20.18
N ASN A 58 -23.94 -25.70 -20.72
CA ASN A 58 -23.37 -26.32 -21.92
C ASN A 58 -22.56 -27.60 -21.65
N GLY A 59 -22.48 -28.04 -20.39
CA GLY A 59 -21.73 -29.25 -19.99
C GLY A 59 -20.20 -29.10 -20.01
N ASN A 60 -19.67 -27.87 -20.14
CA ASN A 60 -18.22 -27.63 -20.18
C ASN A 60 -17.56 -27.77 -18.80
N ILE A 61 -18.32 -27.49 -17.73
CA ILE A 61 -17.85 -27.60 -16.33
C ILE A 61 -18.95 -28.22 -15.47
N GLN A 62 -18.57 -28.89 -14.37
CA GLN A 62 -19.54 -29.42 -13.42
C GLN A 62 -19.99 -28.33 -12.44
N PHE A 63 -21.25 -28.39 -11.99
CA PHE A 63 -21.77 -27.42 -11.02
C PHE A 63 -20.96 -27.39 -9.71
N GLN A 64 -20.46 -28.55 -9.27
CA GLN A 64 -19.64 -28.68 -8.06
C GLN A 64 -18.32 -27.90 -8.14
N ASP A 65 -17.76 -27.74 -9.34
CA ASP A 65 -16.49 -27.03 -9.55
C ASP A 65 -16.64 -25.51 -9.46
N THR A 66 -17.87 -24.97 -9.60
CA THR A 66 -18.11 -23.53 -9.66
C THR A 66 -17.53 -22.81 -8.44
N HIS A 67 -17.77 -23.32 -7.23
CA HIS A 67 -17.26 -22.74 -5.99
C HIS A 67 -15.72 -22.68 -5.96
N SER A 68 -15.05 -23.73 -6.45
CA SER A 68 -13.58 -23.76 -6.52
C SER A 68 -13.02 -22.72 -7.50
N ILE A 69 -13.71 -22.49 -8.63
CA ILE A 69 -13.33 -21.50 -9.64
C ILE A 69 -13.50 -20.09 -9.07
N TYR A 70 -14.63 -19.83 -8.39
CA TYR A 70 -14.86 -18.59 -7.65
C TYR A 70 -13.72 -18.31 -6.68
N TYR A 71 -13.46 -19.26 -5.78
CA TYR A 71 -12.43 -19.12 -4.77
C TYR A 71 -11.07 -18.83 -5.41
N LYS A 72 -10.71 -19.57 -6.46
CA LYS A 72 -9.43 -19.39 -7.17
C LYS A 72 -9.29 -18.00 -7.79
N ILE A 73 -10.35 -17.47 -8.41
CA ILE A 73 -10.30 -16.16 -9.06
C ILE A 73 -10.19 -15.04 -8.01
N PHE A 74 -11.03 -15.07 -6.98
CA PHE A 74 -11.03 -14.08 -5.91
C PHE A 74 -9.79 -14.14 -5.02
N SER A 75 -9.14 -15.31 -4.90
CA SER A 75 -7.85 -15.46 -4.21
C SER A 75 -6.64 -15.15 -5.08
N THR A 76 -6.81 -14.85 -6.38
CA THR A 76 -5.66 -14.42 -7.19
C THR A 76 -5.13 -13.08 -6.70
N LEU A 77 -3.81 -12.97 -6.68
CA LEU A 77 -3.14 -11.70 -6.37
C LEU A 77 -3.59 -10.57 -7.32
N TYR A 78 -3.85 -10.89 -8.60
CA TYR A 78 -4.38 -9.92 -9.56
C TYR A 78 -5.71 -9.30 -9.11
N PHE A 79 -6.64 -10.12 -8.64
CA PHE A 79 -7.92 -9.61 -8.13
C PHE A 79 -7.71 -8.81 -6.85
N GLN A 80 -6.92 -9.33 -5.89
CA GLN A 80 -6.68 -8.68 -4.61
C GLN A 80 -6.06 -7.28 -4.77
N LEU A 81 -5.03 -7.16 -5.62
CA LEU A 81 -4.39 -5.87 -5.91
C LEU A 81 -5.27 -4.99 -6.79
N GLY A 82 -5.93 -5.57 -7.80
CA GLY A 82 -6.81 -4.85 -8.71
C GLY A 82 -8.05 -4.27 -8.04
N ALA A 83 -8.54 -4.88 -6.97
CA ALA A 83 -9.68 -4.40 -6.19
C ALA A 83 -9.45 -3.00 -5.61
N PHE A 84 -8.19 -2.59 -5.37
CA PHE A 84 -7.86 -1.23 -4.92
C PHE A 84 -8.24 -0.16 -5.95
N ALA A 85 -8.38 -0.49 -7.24
CA ALA A 85 -8.89 0.46 -8.23
C ALA A 85 -10.29 0.97 -7.86
N PHE A 86 -11.14 0.13 -7.25
CA PHE A 86 -12.46 0.55 -6.76
C PHE A 86 -12.35 1.52 -5.59
N THR A 87 -11.34 1.37 -4.72
CA THR A 87 -11.05 2.31 -3.62
C THR A 87 -10.60 3.66 -4.19
N ALA A 88 -9.73 3.65 -5.21
CA ALA A 88 -9.32 4.86 -5.90
C ALA A 88 -10.50 5.59 -6.58
N LEU A 89 -11.42 4.85 -7.20
CA LEU A 89 -12.63 5.42 -7.79
C LEU A 89 -13.56 6.00 -6.72
N ALA A 90 -13.73 5.33 -5.58
CA ALA A 90 -14.57 5.81 -4.48
C ALA A 90 -14.06 7.14 -3.91
N ILE A 91 -12.75 7.28 -3.70
CA ILE A 91 -12.17 8.54 -3.23
C ILE A 91 -12.22 9.63 -4.29
N PHE A 92 -12.00 9.32 -5.57
CA PHE A 92 -12.19 10.29 -6.66
C PHE A 92 -13.63 10.79 -6.75
N PHE A 93 -14.59 9.89 -6.60
CA PHE A 93 -16.01 10.24 -6.55
C PHE A 93 -16.30 11.14 -5.34
N TRP A 94 -15.86 10.77 -4.14
CA TRP A 94 -16.05 11.55 -2.93
C TRP A 94 -15.47 12.97 -3.06
N VAL A 95 -14.22 13.08 -3.50
CA VAL A 95 -13.51 14.35 -3.62
C VAL A 95 -14.16 15.27 -4.65
N LYS A 96 -14.61 14.70 -5.78
CA LYS A 96 -15.24 15.46 -6.86
C LYS A 96 -16.69 15.85 -6.55
N VAL A 97 -17.47 14.95 -5.96
CA VAL A 97 -18.93 15.12 -5.79
C VAL A 97 -19.29 15.67 -4.43
N VAL A 98 -18.69 15.15 -3.35
CA VAL A 98 -18.99 15.53 -1.96
C VAL A 98 -18.17 16.75 -1.54
N GLU A 99 -16.84 16.68 -1.70
CA GLU A 99 -15.96 17.80 -1.32
C GLU A 99 -15.91 18.93 -2.34
N LYS A 100 -16.40 18.67 -3.56
CA LYS A 100 -16.46 19.60 -4.69
C LYS A 100 -15.12 20.28 -4.99
N ARG A 101 -14.01 19.55 -4.81
CA ARG A 101 -12.66 20.04 -5.12
C ARG A 101 -12.01 19.25 -6.26
N PRO A 102 -11.06 19.84 -7.01
CA PRO A 102 -10.41 19.14 -8.10
C PRO A 102 -9.56 17.96 -7.60
N ILE A 103 -9.57 16.81 -8.31
CA ILE A 103 -8.78 15.61 -7.96
C ILE A 103 -7.28 15.92 -7.83
N ARG A 104 -6.77 16.92 -8.57
CA ARG A 104 -5.37 17.36 -8.47
C ARG A 104 -4.89 17.67 -7.05
N THR A 105 -5.83 18.07 -6.19
CA THR A 105 -5.56 18.44 -4.80
C THR A 105 -5.15 17.25 -3.94
N LEU A 106 -5.41 16.01 -4.38
CA LEU A 106 -4.91 14.78 -3.75
C LEU A 106 -3.40 14.55 -3.96
N GLY A 107 -2.70 15.50 -4.60
CA GLY A 107 -1.27 15.42 -4.88
C GLY A 107 -0.90 15.18 -6.34
N PHE A 108 -1.87 15.16 -7.26
CA PHE A 108 -1.62 15.04 -8.71
C PHE A 108 -1.25 16.39 -9.32
N PHE A 109 -0.08 16.92 -8.93
CA PHE A 109 0.46 18.14 -9.49
C PHE A 109 1.26 17.87 -10.77
N LYS A 110 1.13 18.76 -11.76
CA LYS A 110 1.84 18.66 -13.05
C LYS A 110 3.34 18.88 -12.87
N GLY A 111 4.12 18.23 -13.75
CA GLY A 111 5.57 18.36 -13.85
C GLY A 111 6.33 17.15 -13.29
N HIS A 112 7.32 16.66 -14.05
CA HIS A 112 8.28 15.63 -13.63
C HIS A 112 7.66 14.29 -13.18
N ILE A 113 6.50 13.89 -13.71
CA ILE A 113 5.81 12.63 -13.33
C ILE A 113 6.75 11.43 -13.44
N TRP A 114 7.38 11.25 -14.60
CA TRP A 114 8.32 10.16 -14.84
C TRP A 114 9.52 10.19 -13.89
N LEU A 115 10.07 11.36 -13.61
CA LEU A 115 11.18 11.51 -12.67
C LEU A 115 10.75 11.19 -11.22
N ASN A 116 9.54 11.59 -10.82
CA ASN A 116 8.99 11.26 -9.50
C ASN A 116 8.73 9.76 -9.37
N LEU A 117 8.18 9.12 -10.41
CA LEU A 117 8.01 7.68 -10.50
C LEU A 117 9.34 6.95 -10.36
N LEU A 118 10.36 7.33 -11.16
CA LEU A 118 11.68 6.70 -11.12
C LEU A 118 12.38 6.89 -9.76
N LYS A 119 12.34 8.10 -9.19
CA LYS A 119 12.90 8.38 -7.86
C LYS A 119 12.19 7.59 -6.77
N GLY A 120 10.85 7.57 -6.81
CA GLY A 120 10.03 6.81 -5.88
C GLY A 120 10.35 5.32 -5.95
N TRP A 121 10.29 4.75 -7.16
CA TRP A 121 10.54 3.34 -7.40
C TRP A 121 11.95 2.92 -6.97
N GLY A 122 12.96 3.70 -7.36
CA GLY A 122 14.35 3.46 -6.98
C GLY A 122 14.55 3.53 -5.47
N PHE A 123 13.95 4.53 -4.80
CA PHE A 123 14.08 4.69 -3.36
C PHE A 123 13.35 3.59 -2.57
N GLY A 124 12.13 3.21 -2.99
CA GLY A 124 11.37 2.12 -2.38
C GLY A 124 12.10 0.78 -2.52
N THR A 125 12.59 0.47 -3.73
CA THR A 125 13.42 -0.71 -3.99
C THR A 125 14.68 -0.71 -3.12
N LEU A 126 15.39 0.43 -3.05
CA LEU A 126 16.62 0.56 -2.26
C LEU A 126 16.37 0.29 -0.77
N LEU A 127 15.39 0.96 -0.17
CA LEU A 127 15.10 0.79 1.26
C LEU A 127 14.76 -0.67 1.57
N LEU A 128 13.94 -1.29 0.73
CA LEU A 128 13.61 -2.69 0.90
C LEU A 128 14.85 -3.59 0.77
N LEU A 129 15.67 -3.41 -0.28
CA LEU A 129 16.85 -4.26 -0.48
C LEU A 129 17.84 -4.13 0.67
N VAL A 130 17.96 -2.95 1.28
CA VAL A 130 18.75 -2.75 2.51
C VAL A 130 18.15 -3.52 3.68
N SER A 131 16.83 -3.44 3.91
CA SER A 131 16.14 -4.22 4.94
C SER A 131 16.30 -5.73 4.73
N PHE A 132 16.10 -6.19 3.49
CA PHE A 132 16.30 -7.58 3.08
C PHE A 132 17.73 -8.05 3.34
N LEU A 133 18.72 -7.31 2.85
CA LEU A 133 20.13 -7.69 2.98
C LEU A 133 20.55 -7.72 4.46
N GLY A 134 20.16 -6.72 5.26
CA GLY A 134 20.43 -6.72 6.69
C GLY A 134 19.81 -7.91 7.41
N THR A 135 18.55 -8.24 7.08
CA THR A 135 17.85 -9.39 7.64
C THR A 135 18.53 -10.71 7.28
N TYR A 136 18.91 -10.86 6.01
CA TYR A 136 19.61 -12.05 5.52
C TYR A 136 20.99 -12.22 6.17
N LEU A 137 21.79 -11.15 6.24
CA LEU A 137 23.13 -11.17 6.84
C LEU A 137 23.11 -11.49 8.34
N LEU A 138 22.05 -11.06 9.04
CA LEU A 138 21.83 -11.41 10.46
C LEU A 138 21.24 -12.83 10.64
N GLY A 139 21.04 -13.58 9.56
CA GLY A 139 20.54 -14.96 9.60
C GLY A 139 19.03 -15.08 9.75
N GLY A 140 18.25 -13.99 9.60
CA GLY A 140 16.80 -14.01 9.68
C GLY A 140 16.10 -14.73 8.53
N LEU A 141 16.77 -14.80 7.37
CA LEU A 141 16.24 -15.44 6.16
C LEU A 141 17.13 -16.59 5.69
N GLU A 142 16.51 -17.51 4.96
CA GLU A 142 17.19 -18.56 4.22
C GLU A 142 16.81 -18.52 2.73
N PHE A 143 17.81 -18.75 1.89
CA PHE A 143 17.62 -18.84 0.45
C PHE A 143 17.07 -20.21 0.10
N VAL A 144 15.97 -20.24 -0.66
CA VAL A 144 15.32 -21.47 -1.07
C VAL A 144 15.70 -21.82 -2.51
N LYS A 145 15.44 -20.90 -3.45
CA LYS A 145 15.69 -21.12 -4.87
C LYS A 145 15.69 -19.82 -5.66
N VAL A 146 16.09 -19.94 -6.92
CA VAL A 146 15.97 -18.90 -7.95
C VAL A 146 15.16 -19.43 -9.12
N ASP A 147 14.30 -18.59 -9.72
CA ASP A 147 13.47 -18.94 -10.86
C ASP A 147 13.51 -17.84 -11.94
N PHE A 148 14.31 -18.09 -12.98
CA PHE A 148 14.40 -17.24 -14.18
C PHE A 148 13.58 -17.79 -15.35
N SER A 149 12.60 -18.66 -15.10
CA SER A 149 11.74 -19.16 -16.16
C SER A 149 10.97 -18.02 -16.82
N GLN A 150 10.72 -18.15 -18.13
CA GLN A 150 9.93 -17.17 -18.88
C GLN A 150 8.55 -16.92 -18.23
N LYS A 151 7.93 -17.97 -17.70
CA LYS A 151 6.64 -17.87 -17.00
C LYS A 151 6.73 -16.96 -15.77
N THR A 152 7.75 -17.14 -14.93
CA THR A 152 7.96 -16.31 -13.73
C THR A 152 8.31 -14.88 -14.11
N LEU A 153 9.18 -14.67 -15.09
CA LEU A 153 9.50 -13.33 -15.61
C LEU A 153 8.27 -12.59 -16.13
N LEU A 154 7.43 -13.25 -16.94
CA LEU A 154 6.20 -12.64 -17.43
C LEU A 154 5.23 -12.33 -16.28
N TYR A 155 5.09 -13.24 -15.32
CA TYR A 155 4.23 -13.06 -14.15
C TYR A 155 4.63 -11.86 -13.29
N ILE A 156 5.92 -11.74 -12.93
CA ILE A 156 6.39 -10.61 -12.10
C ILE A 156 6.24 -9.28 -12.86
N LEU A 157 6.55 -9.25 -14.16
CA LEU A 157 6.45 -8.03 -14.96
C LEU A 157 4.99 -7.58 -15.09
N SER A 158 4.04 -8.52 -15.21
CA SER A 158 2.62 -8.18 -15.26
C SER A 158 2.05 -7.68 -13.93
N LEU A 159 2.71 -7.93 -12.79
CA LEU A 159 2.26 -7.46 -11.47
C LEU A 159 2.68 -6.03 -11.13
N ILE A 160 3.69 -5.46 -11.80
CA ILE A 160 4.15 -4.08 -11.58
C ILE A 160 2.99 -3.06 -11.56
N PRO A 161 2.07 -3.01 -12.55
CA PRO A 161 0.96 -2.07 -12.51
C PRO A 161 -0.01 -2.34 -11.36
N PHE A 162 -0.18 -3.60 -10.93
CA PHE A 162 -1.08 -3.96 -9.84
C PHE A 162 -0.53 -3.53 -8.47
N TRP A 163 0.78 -3.72 -8.24
CA TRP A 163 1.42 -3.18 -7.04
C TRP A 163 1.39 -1.66 -6.99
N PHE A 164 1.54 -1.02 -8.16
CA PHE A 164 1.38 0.43 -8.25
C PHE A 164 -0.06 0.88 -7.93
N ILE A 165 -1.07 0.17 -8.41
CA ILE A 165 -2.48 0.44 -8.09
C ILE A 165 -2.75 0.26 -6.59
N GLN A 166 -2.31 -0.86 -6.00
CA GLN A 166 -2.54 -1.14 -4.58
C GLN A 166 -1.81 -0.12 -3.69
N GLY A 167 -0.49 -0.03 -3.77
CA GLY A 167 0.29 0.90 -2.93
C GLY A 167 -0.10 2.36 -3.20
N GLY A 168 -0.29 2.74 -4.46
CA GLY A 168 -0.71 4.08 -4.83
C GLY A 168 -2.09 4.46 -4.31
N THR A 169 -3.03 3.52 -4.21
CA THR A 169 -4.35 3.79 -3.65
C THR A 169 -4.31 3.93 -2.13
N GLU A 170 -3.49 3.13 -1.45
CA GLU A 170 -3.29 3.30 -0.01
C GLU A 170 -2.69 4.67 0.31
N GLU A 171 -1.70 5.11 -0.47
CA GLU A 171 -1.14 6.46 -0.37
C GLU A 171 -2.16 7.53 -0.72
N LEU A 172 -3.05 7.29 -1.69
CA LEU A 172 -4.09 8.23 -2.06
C LEU A 172 -5.06 8.50 -0.90
N VAL A 173 -5.50 7.44 -0.20
CA VAL A 173 -6.38 7.56 0.97
C VAL A 173 -5.65 8.21 2.14
N THR A 174 -4.44 7.75 2.44
CA THR A 174 -3.75 8.12 3.69
C THR A 174 -2.96 9.43 3.58
N ARG A 175 -2.22 9.65 2.48
CA ARG A 175 -1.34 10.82 2.27
C ARG A 175 -1.98 11.85 1.35
N GLY A 176 -2.71 11.38 0.33
CA GLY A 176 -3.44 12.21 -0.61
C GLY A 176 -4.72 12.79 -0.02
N TRP A 177 -5.34 12.17 0.97
CA TRP A 177 -6.62 12.66 1.51
C TRP A 177 -6.55 12.90 3.03
N LEU A 178 -6.34 11.85 3.82
CA LEU A 178 -6.44 11.94 5.28
C LEU A 178 -5.41 12.88 5.90
N LEU A 179 -4.14 12.78 5.49
CA LEU A 179 -3.07 13.67 5.95
C LEU A 179 -3.44 15.15 5.75
N GLN A 180 -4.01 15.49 4.59
CA GLN A 180 -4.43 16.85 4.26
C GLN A 180 -5.58 17.30 5.15
N THR A 181 -6.60 16.45 5.27
CA THR A 181 -7.82 16.72 6.03
C THR A 181 -7.53 16.97 7.50
N VAL A 182 -6.69 16.13 8.12
CA VAL A 182 -6.28 16.28 9.52
C VAL A 182 -5.36 17.49 9.71
N THR A 183 -4.38 17.70 8.81
CA THR A 183 -3.44 18.84 8.91
C THR A 183 -4.16 20.18 8.83
N ASN A 184 -5.16 20.30 7.95
CA ASN A 184 -5.95 21.52 7.79
C ASN A 184 -6.82 21.88 9.02
N ARG A 185 -6.98 20.93 9.96
CA ARG A 185 -7.84 21.06 11.14
C ARG A 185 -7.07 21.17 12.44
N LEU A 186 -5.94 20.49 12.50
CA LEU A 186 -5.01 20.53 13.63
C LEU A 186 -3.69 21.16 13.18
N ASN A 187 -2.67 20.34 13.03
CA ASN A 187 -1.36 20.72 12.52
C ASN A 187 -0.73 19.51 11.82
N LEU A 188 0.41 19.75 11.18
CA LEU A 188 1.11 18.74 10.39
C LEU A 188 1.52 17.52 11.21
N SER A 189 1.98 17.71 12.45
CA SER A 189 2.41 16.60 13.31
C SER A 189 1.27 15.62 13.59
N TRP A 190 0.08 16.15 13.90
CA TRP A 190 -1.12 15.32 14.06
C TRP A 190 -1.56 14.68 12.75
N GLY A 191 -1.44 15.38 11.62
CA GLY A 191 -1.71 14.81 10.30
C GLY A 191 -0.85 13.59 10.01
N ILE A 192 0.46 13.68 10.25
CA ILE A 192 1.41 12.57 10.08
C ILE A 192 1.08 11.43 11.06
N ALA A 193 0.89 11.74 12.34
CA ALA A 193 0.64 10.72 13.37
C ALA A 193 -0.66 9.94 13.11
N ILE A 194 -1.77 10.63 12.83
CA ILE A 194 -3.09 10.01 12.63
C ILE A 194 -3.11 9.22 11.32
N SER A 195 -2.60 9.78 10.22
CA SER A 195 -2.58 9.07 8.93
C SER A 195 -1.71 7.81 8.97
N SER A 196 -0.55 7.87 9.65
CA SER A 196 0.35 6.72 9.79
C SER A 196 -0.20 5.66 10.75
N SER A 197 -0.86 6.09 11.83
CA SER A 197 -1.52 5.16 12.76
C SER A 197 -2.70 4.45 12.10
N LEU A 198 -3.54 5.18 11.35
CA LEU A 198 -4.62 4.55 10.59
C LEU A 198 -4.08 3.57 9.55
N PHE A 199 -2.98 3.92 8.88
CA PHE A 199 -2.34 3.02 7.93
C PHE A 199 -1.95 1.69 8.60
N SER A 200 -1.37 1.71 9.81
CA SER A 200 -1.11 0.50 10.59
C SER A 200 -2.38 -0.24 11.03
N MET A 201 -3.42 0.48 11.45
CA MET A 201 -4.71 -0.13 11.82
C MET A 201 -5.37 -0.88 10.67
N LEU A 202 -5.21 -0.42 9.42
CA LEU A 202 -5.72 -1.11 8.23
C LEU A 202 -5.08 -2.50 8.03
N HIS A 203 -3.93 -2.77 8.67
CA HIS A 203 -3.20 -4.03 8.57
C HIS A 203 -3.54 -5.03 9.69
N LEU A 204 -4.38 -4.65 10.68
CA LEU A 204 -4.70 -5.52 11.82
C LEU A 204 -5.33 -6.87 11.43
N GLY A 205 -5.99 -6.93 10.28
CA GLY A 205 -6.60 -8.15 9.75
C GLY A 205 -5.65 -9.06 8.96
N ASN A 206 -4.39 -8.66 8.78
CA ASN A 206 -3.44 -9.42 7.95
C ASN A 206 -2.87 -10.63 8.70
N GLN A 207 -2.41 -11.62 7.94
CA GLN A 207 -1.76 -12.79 8.51
C GLN A 207 -0.39 -12.43 9.10
N GLY A 208 -0.06 -13.02 10.25
CA GLY A 208 1.24 -12.82 10.89
C GLY A 208 1.43 -11.47 11.57
N VAL A 209 0.37 -10.69 11.79
CA VAL A 209 0.46 -9.40 12.50
C VAL A 209 1.08 -9.59 13.89
N THR A 210 2.05 -8.75 14.21
CA THR A 210 2.67 -8.65 15.52
C THR A 210 2.71 -7.19 15.98
N ALA A 211 2.96 -6.94 17.26
CA ALA A 211 3.17 -5.57 17.73
C ALA A 211 4.32 -4.87 16.98
N LEU A 212 5.38 -5.61 16.64
CA LEU A 212 6.52 -5.08 15.90
C LEU A 212 6.16 -4.75 14.45
N SER A 213 5.36 -5.60 13.78
CA SER A 213 4.91 -5.29 12.43
C SER A 213 4.03 -4.04 12.40
N LEU A 214 3.14 -3.87 13.37
CA LEU A 214 2.32 -2.65 13.47
C LEU A 214 3.16 -1.39 13.71
N ILE A 215 4.19 -1.47 14.57
CA ILE A 215 5.15 -0.37 14.76
C ILE A 215 5.87 -0.05 13.46
N SER A 216 6.36 -1.07 12.76
CA SER A 216 7.02 -0.94 11.46
C SER A 216 6.11 -0.26 10.43
N ILE A 217 4.85 -0.67 10.32
CA ILE A 217 3.88 -0.05 9.40
C ILE A 217 3.58 1.41 9.78
N VAL A 218 3.58 1.78 11.08
CA VAL A 218 3.53 3.19 11.48
C VAL A 218 4.76 3.94 10.96
N LEU A 219 5.96 3.36 11.09
CA LEU A 219 7.20 3.96 10.57
C LEU A 219 7.19 4.10 9.05
N VAL A 220 6.73 3.08 8.32
CA VAL A 220 6.48 3.15 6.86
C VAL A 220 5.57 4.35 6.60
N GLY A 221 4.48 4.48 7.37
CA GLY A 221 3.54 5.54 7.16
C GLY A 221 4.09 6.95 7.40
N VAL A 222 4.96 7.11 8.40
CA VAL A 222 5.68 8.35 8.66
C VAL A 222 6.65 8.65 7.52
N LEU A 223 7.41 7.65 7.06
CA LEU A 223 8.35 7.79 5.95
C LEU A 223 7.63 8.22 4.65
N MET A 224 6.51 7.58 4.33
CA MET A 224 5.68 7.94 3.17
C MET A 224 5.11 9.36 3.29
N ALA A 225 4.64 9.76 4.47
CA ALA A 225 4.15 11.11 4.71
C ALA A 225 5.27 12.15 4.50
N LEU A 226 6.46 11.94 5.04
CA LEU A 226 7.61 12.83 4.84
C LEU A 226 8.06 12.87 3.38
N TYR A 227 8.07 11.73 2.68
CA TYR A 227 8.41 11.67 1.26
C TYR A 227 7.39 12.43 0.42
N MET A 228 6.09 12.25 0.68
CA MET A 228 5.01 12.98 0.02
C MET A 228 5.13 14.49 0.26
N LEU A 229 5.45 14.93 1.48
CA LEU A 229 5.67 16.34 1.80
C LEU A 229 6.90 16.90 1.10
N LYS A 230 7.97 16.11 0.97
CA LYS A 230 9.19 16.51 0.26
C LYS A 230 8.91 16.72 -1.22
N THR A 231 8.32 15.73 -1.90
CA THR A 231 8.06 15.78 -3.35
C THR A 231 6.86 16.65 -3.70
N ASP A 232 5.94 16.86 -2.76
CA ASP A 232 4.63 17.49 -2.96
C ASP A 232 3.95 16.90 -4.21
N ASN A 233 4.00 15.57 -4.34
CA ASN A 233 3.51 14.83 -5.51
C ASN A 233 3.24 13.35 -5.21
N ILE A 234 2.00 12.91 -5.49
CA ILE A 234 1.52 11.55 -5.18
C ILE A 234 2.21 10.46 -5.99
N TRP A 235 2.63 10.76 -7.23
CA TRP A 235 3.26 9.77 -8.12
C TRP A 235 4.53 9.18 -7.50
N GLY A 236 5.31 10.00 -6.79
CA GLY A 236 6.54 9.54 -6.17
C GLY A 236 6.29 8.60 -5.00
N VAL A 237 5.38 8.94 -4.09
CA VAL A 237 5.09 8.09 -2.92
C VAL A 237 4.37 6.80 -3.33
N ALA A 238 3.48 6.88 -4.33
CA ALA A 238 2.83 5.71 -4.93
C ALA A 238 3.84 4.74 -5.55
N ALA A 239 4.83 5.26 -6.29
CA ALA A 239 5.91 4.44 -6.85
C ALA A 239 6.82 3.85 -5.78
N LEU A 240 7.12 4.60 -4.72
CA LEU A 240 7.90 4.12 -3.58
C LEU A 240 7.23 2.90 -2.95
N HIS A 241 5.94 3.03 -2.61
CA HIS A 241 5.17 1.97 -2.00
C HIS A 241 5.02 0.76 -2.94
N GLY A 242 4.58 0.98 -4.18
CA GLY A 242 4.45 -0.11 -5.15
C GLY A 242 5.77 -0.86 -5.39
N ALA A 243 6.90 -0.14 -5.43
CA ALA A 243 8.22 -0.74 -5.58
C ALA A 243 8.67 -1.54 -4.36
N TRP A 244 8.38 -1.05 -3.15
CA TRP A 244 8.63 -1.79 -1.91
C TRP A 244 7.92 -3.14 -1.94
N ASN A 245 6.61 -3.13 -2.22
CA ASN A 245 5.81 -4.36 -2.23
C ASN A 245 6.22 -5.31 -3.36
N PHE A 246 6.45 -4.78 -4.56
CA PHE A 246 6.94 -5.56 -5.69
C PHE A 246 8.31 -6.19 -5.40
N ALA A 247 9.25 -5.43 -4.83
CA ALA A 247 10.56 -5.96 -4.53
C ALA A 247 10.50 -7.02 -3.42
N GLN A 248 9.63 -6.86 -2.42
CA GLN A 248 9.47 -7.81 -1.31
C GLN A 248 8.87 -9.12 -1.80
N GLY A 249 7.75 -9.01 -2.51
CA GLY A 249 6.98 -10.15 -2.97
C GLY A 249 7.55 -10.85 -4.20
N ASN A 250 8.02 -10.11 -5.20
CA ASN A 250 8.32 -10.66 -6.52
C ASN A 250 9.81 -10.60 -6.91
N LEU A 251 10.63 -9.79 -6.24
CA LEU A 251 12.09 -9.88 -6.41
C LEU A 251 12.72 -10.84 -5.40
N VAL A 252 12.47 -10.66 -4.09
CA VAL A 252 13.06 -11.50 -3.04
C VAL A 252 12.17 -12.64 -2.54
N GLY A 253 10.87 -12.62 -2.87
CA GLY A 253 9.98 -13.76 -2.64
C GLY A 253 9.55 -13.96 -1.19
N VAL A 254 9.48 -12.89 -0.40
CA VAL A 254 9.00 -12.91 0.99
C VAL A 254 7.57 -12.36 1.04
N SER A 255 6.75 -12.83 1.99
CA SER A 255 5.39 -12.32 2.19
C SER A 255 5.35 -10.78 2.26
N VAL A 256 4.33 -10.16 1.68
CA VAL A 256 4.10 -8.71 1.69
C VAL A 256 3.01 -8.42 2.69
N SER A 257 3.37 -7.93 3.88
CA SER A 257 2.42 -7.70 4.98
C SER A 257 1.46 -8.87 5.24
N GLY A 258 2.01 -10.09 5.26
CA GLY A 258 1.25 -11.34 5.46
C GLY A 258 0.75 -12.01 4.18
N GLN A 259 0.85 -11.34 3.03
CA GLN A 259 0.28 -11.85 1.78
C GLN A 259 1.30 -12.52 0.88
N ASN A 260 0.91 -13.65 0.30
CA ASN A 260 1.74 -14.39 -0.64
C ASN A 260 1.69 -13.73 -2.04
N ALA A 261 2.84 -13.27 -2.51
CA ALA A 261 2.97 -12.57 -3.80
C ALA A 261 3.14 -13.51 -5.01
N GLY A 262 3.06 -14.83 -4.82
CA GLY A 262 3.14 -15.82 -5.88
C GLY A 262 4.57 -16.06 -6.38
N GLY A 263 4.75 -16.09 -7.70
CA GLY A 263 6.07 -16.29 -8.32
C GLY A 263 7.02 -15.12 -8.07
N SER A 264 8.30 -15.41 -7.84
CA SER A 264 9.34 -14.41 -7.60
C SER A 264 10.67 -14.83 -8.25
N LEU A 265 11.58 -13.87 -8.45
CA LEU A 265 12.91 -14.18 -9.00
C LEU A 265 13.74 -14.98 -8.01
N LEU A 266 13.95 -14.42 -6.83
CA LEU A 266 14.58 -15.10 -5.70
C LEU A 266 13.46 -15.52 -4.76
N HIS A 267 13.62 -16.68 -4.15
CA HIS A 267 12.72 -17.17 -3.12
C HIS A 267 13.49 -17.29 -1.82
N PHE A 268 13.13 -16.42 -0.87
CA PHE A 268 13.59 -16.47 0.50
C PHE A 268 12.43 -16.77 1.43
N GLN A 269 12.73 -17.40 2.57
CA GLN A 269 11.76 -17.61 3.64
C GLN A 269 12.37 -17.30 5.00
N ALA A 270 11.53 -17.11 6.01
CA ALA A 270 11.97 -17.00 7.39
C ALA A 270 12.74 -18.25 7.78
N ARG A 271 13.96 -18.08 8.32
CA ARG A 271 14.78 -19.22 8.71
C ARG A 271 14.17 -19.93 9.91
N SER A 272 14.04 -21.25 9.83
CA SER A 272 13.52 -22.07 10.92
C SER A 272 14.34 -21.90 12.21
N GLY A 273 13.66 -21.80 13.35
CA GLY A 273 14.29 -21.61 14.67
C GLY A 273 14.76 -20.18 14.97
N VAL A 274 14.57 -19.23 14.04
CA VAL A 274 14.90 -17.82 14.27
C VAL A 274 13.66 -17.05 14.74
N PRO A 275 13.75 -16.20 15.78
CA PRO A 275 12.62 -15.42 16.24
C PRO A 275 12.02 -14.49 15.19
N ASP A 276 10.69 -14.33 15.20
CA ASP A 276 9.95 -13.49 14.26
C ASP A 276 10.38 -12.01 14.29
N TRP A 277 10.85 -11.51 15.44
CA TRP A 277 11.35 -10.13 15.51
C TRP A 277 12.59 -9.90 14.63
N LEU A 278 13.30 -10.97 14.26
CA LEU A 278 14.43 -10.93 13.34
C LEU A 278 14.06 -11.43 11.94
N SER A 279 13.36 -12.55 11.82
CA SER A 279 13.01 -13.13 10.51
C SER A 279 11.88 -12.39 9.80
N GLY A 280 11.00 -11.74 10.55
CA GLY A 280 9.75 -11.14 10.06
C GLY A 280 8.55 -12.09 10.07
N GLY A 281 8.78 -13.36 10.40
CA GLY A 281 7.73 -14.39 10.51
C GLY A 281 6.84 -14.48 9.26
N ALA A 282 5.56 -14.78 9.48
CA ALA A 282 4.56 -14.86 8.41
C ALA A 282 4.23 -13.49 7.78
N PHE A 283 4.48 -12.38 8.49
CA PHE A 283 4.21 -11.03 7.98
C PHE A 283 5.18 -10.62 6.86
N GLY A 284 6.42 -11.09 6.94
CA GLY A 284 7.50 -10.73 6.02
C GLY A 284 8.44 -9.67 6.59
N LEU A 285 9.26 -9.03 5.75
CA LEU A 285 10.32 -8.12 6.18
C LEU A 285 9.84 -6.99 7.09
N GLU A 286 8.62 -6.51 6.85
CA GLU A 286 7.98 -5.46 7.65
C GLU A 286 7.71 -5.89 9.10
N GLY A 287 7.74 -7.19 9.40
CA GLY A 287 7.58 -7.74 10.75
C GLY A 287 8.85 -7.76 11.59
N ASN A 288 9.99 -7.34 11.06
CA ASN A 288 11.27 -7.44 11.75
C ASN A 288 11.89 -6.09 12.18
N ILE A 289 12.82 -6.17 13.13
CA ILE A 289 13.48 -4.99 13.72
C ILE A 289 14.44 -4.31 12.74
N VAL A 290 15.01 -5.06 11.80
CA VAL A 290 15.97 -4.53 10.81
C VAL A 290 15.26 -3.50 9.95
N THR A 291 14.05 -3.82 9.47
CA THR A 291 13.20 -2.91 8.71
C THR A 291 12.87 -1.66 9.52
N CYS A 292 12.53 -1.79 10.81
CA CYS A 292 12.30 -0.63 11.68
C CYS A 292 13.52 0.30 11.73
N VAL A 293 14.74 -0.24 11.88
CA VAL A 293 15.97 0.55 11.90
C VAL A 293 16.19 1.28 10.57
N VAL A 294 16.02 0.58 9.44
CA VAL A 294 16.14 1.17 8.10
C VAL A 294 15.14 2.31 7.91
N LEU A 295 13.89 2.10 8.33
CA LEU A 295 12.84 3.11 8.26
C LEU A 295 13.15 4.32 9.14
N VAL A 296 13.62 4.13 10.37
CA VAL A 296 14.03 5.23 11.26
C VAL A 296 15.16 6.04 10.65
N VAL A 297 16.19 5.40 10.09
CA VAL A 297 17.29 6.09 9.39
C VAL A 297 16.75 6.88 8.20
N GLY A 298 15.87 6.28 7.39
CA GLY A 298 15.22 6.94 6.26
C GLY A 298 14.39 8.17 6.68
N ILE A 299 13.62 8.05 7.77
CA ILE A 299 12.83 9.14 8.37
C ILE A 299 13.75 10.28 8.80
N ILE A 300 14.85 9.98 9.50
CA ILE A 300 15.83 10.99 9.94
C ILE A 300 16.42 11.72 8.74
N ILE A 301 16.84 11.00 7.70
CA ILE A 301 17.41 11.59 6.48
C ILE A 301 16.38 12.51 5.79
N LEU A 302 15.15 12.03 5.58
CA LEU A 302 14.09 12.83 4.97
C LEU A 302 13.77 14.07 5.80
N ARG A 303 13.71 13.94 7.13
CA ARG A 303 13.46 15.07 8.04
C ARG A 303 14.56 16.12 7.96
N LEU A 304 15.83 15.69 7.92
CA LEU A 304 16.98 16.58 7.78
C LEU A 304 16.98 17.31 6.43
N GLN A 305 16.62 16.61 5.35
CA GLN A 305 16.49 17.23 4.04
C GLN A 305 15.36 18.27 4.01
N LEU A 306 14.19 17.95 4.57
CA LEU A 306 13.07 18.89 4.70
C LEU A 306 13.48 20.13 5.51
N LYS A 307 14.22 19.95 6.61
CA LYS A 307 14.73 21.07 7.42
C LYS A 307 15.65 21.98 6.61
N LYS A 308 16.53 21.43 5.77
CA LYS A 308 17.40 22.21 4.86
C LYS A 308 16.60 22.99 3.80
N GLU A 309 15.42 22.51 3.42
CA GLU A 309 14.48 23.16 2.51
C GLU A 309 13.55 24.17 3.21
N ASN A 310 13.83 24.53 4.48
CA ASN A 310 12.99 25.38 5.34
C ASN A 310 11.56 24.84 5.51
N PHE A 311 11.46 23.53 5.77
CA PHE A 311 10.23 22.80 6.11
C PHE A 311 10.35 22.03 7.44
#